data_AF-A0A956LGW5-F1
#
_entry.id   AF-A0A956LGW5-F1
#
_cell.length_a   1.000
_cell.length_b   1.000
_cell.length_c   1.000
_cell.angle_alpha   90.00
_cell.angle_beta   90.00
_cell.angle_gamma   90.00
#
_symmetry.space_group_name_H-M   'P 1'
#
loop_
_entity.id
_entity.type
_entity.pdbx_description
1 polymer ?
#
loop_
_entity_poly.entity_id
_entity_poly.type
_entity_poly.pdbx_seq_one_letter_code
_entity_poly.pdbx_strand_id
1 'polypeptide(L)'
;MSAALHALALAATNLGLAADVWSDWSLLDSRAYDRLHAALVARLPARAPLAIAALDAATATRRDVLAASEDFTRPMVLRGALRGLPCTAAWGDPQWWLDRYPDAELLCSSAGESRMLPVREALARPEVYVAGATTVFQHHPELKDMVETELTRAITPDRPGRRASFYQLFLGRSNQGTTVHCAMGINLFRQIAGRKRWYFIPPSQTPFLRAKVYANGYSATSRTIQPHEGDPGSPWFDRLLRYTAILEPGDLLINPPWWWHCVENLPSEGLVVGVPTRFAAGRRIFRVDAFKSALAFTRVATGRSGIKFGGKPDPAAFERSLIQNRDETDQQLVLVPGRLPTPAPTPVDWADRGFAEFRRLVPARPMVLALALALDGPPSLAELRAGVLDLVREAPRLRCHLEAADADPATLRWVADPAFRLEEHLVERVLEGARGVEELLRPAAPRLGEELDWRRSPWRLEVIRDQQDPAAARFFGLRLCWDHALTDMEGMYLALLRLGGTTCI
;
A
#
# COMPACT_ATOMS: atom_id res chain seq x y z
N MET A 1 -3.13 -3.47 -21.55
CA MET A 1 -3.95 -2.60 -20.66
C MET A 1 -3.51 -1.16 -20.89
N SER A 2 -4.44 -0.25 -21.18
CA SER A 2 -4.14 1.17 -21.38
C SER A 2 -3.71 1.83 -20.06
N ALA A 3 -2.95 2.92 -20.14
CA ALA A 3 -2.57 3.72 -18.98
C ALA A 3 -3.79 4.33 -18.26
N ALA A 4 -4.83 4.70 -19.01
CA ALA A 4 -6.10 5.20 -18.48
C ALA A 4 -6.79 4.19 -17.55
N LEU A 5 -6.96 2.94 -18.01
CA LEU A 5 -7.55 1.86 -17.20
C LEU A 5 -6.68 1.55 -15.97
N HIS A 6 -5.35 1.60 -16.11
CA HIS A 6 -4.44 1.45 -14.97
C HIS A 6 -4.65 2.55 -13.92
N ALA A 7 -4.73 3.82 -14.35
CA ALA A 7 -4.90 4.96 -13.46
C ALA A 7 -6.25 4.92 -12.73
N LEU A 8 -7.33 4.56 -13.43
CA LEU A 8 -8.66 4.39 -12.84
C LEU A 8 -8.68 3.25 -11.82
N ALA A 9 -8.08 2.10 -12.15
CA ALA A 9 -7.95 0.98 -11.22
C ALA A 9 -7.14 1.37 -9.97
N LEU A 10 -6.08 2.15 -10.13
CA LEU A 10 -5.28 2.70 -9.03
C LEU A 10 -6.08 3.63 -8.14
N ALA A 11 -6.80 4.59 -8.72
CA ALA A 11 -7.59 5.53 -7.95
C ALA A 11 -8.72 4.84 -7.18
N ALA A 12 -9.43 3.91 -7.83
CA ALA A 12 -10.47 3.13 -7.19
C ALA A 12 -9.93 2.28 -6.03
N THR A 13 -8.83 1.55 -6.26
CA THR A 13 -8.17 0.74 -5.22
C THR A 13 -7.75 1.62 -4.05
N ASN A 14 -7.14 2.78 -4.31
CA ASN A 14 -6.76 3.72 -3.27
C ASN A 14 -7.97 4.20 -2.46
N LEU A 15 -9.09 4.51 -3.11
CA LEU A 15 -10.31 4.89 -2.40
C LEU A 15 -10.90 3.76 -1.55
N GLY A 16 -10.83 2.53 -2.04
CA GLY A 16 -11.15 1.35 -1.24
C GLY A 16 -10.21 1.18 -0.02
N LEU A 17 -8.90 1.37 -0.21
CA LEU A 17 -7.94 1.32 0.91
C LEU A 17 -8.17 2.43 1.93
N ALA A 18 -8.57 3.62 1.48
CA ALA A 18 -9.00 4.70 2.36
C ALA A 18 -10.22 4.29 3.20
N ALA A 19 -11.25 3.73 2.56
CA ALA A 19 -12.43 3.20 3.23
C ALA A 19 -12.08 2.20 4.32
N ASP A 20 -11.25 1.21 3.96
CA ASP A 20 -10.78 0.13 4.81
C ASP A 20 -10.03 0.64 6.05
N VAL A 21 -9.36 1.79 5.94
CA VAL A 21 -8.61 2.39 7.04
C VAL A 21 -9.49 3.24 7.97
N TRP A 22 -10.58 3.82 7.46
CA TRP A 22 -11.41 4.80 8.19
C TRP A 22 -12.80 4.33 8.57
N SER A 23 -13.17 3.11 8.19
CA SER A 23 -14.44 2.47 8.50
C SER A 23 -14.22 1.00 8.83
N ASP A 24 -15.28 0.31 9.26
CA ASP A 24 -15.27 -1.14 9.48
C ASP A 24 -15.47 -1.94 8.18
N TRP A 25 -15.57 -1.25 7.03
CA TRP A 25 -15.72 -1.89 5.72
C TRP A 25 -14.39 -2.45 5.23
N SER A 26 -14.37 -3.73 4.87
CA SER A 26 -13.18 -4.40 4.34
C SER A 26 -13.18 -4.45 2.82
N LEU A 27 -12.18 -3.81 2.21
CA LEU A 27 -11.99 -3.87 0.75
C LEU A 27 -11.80 -5.31 0.27
N LEU A 28 -11.09 -6.11 1.05
CA LEU A 28 -10.75 -7.48 0.71
C LEU A 28 -11.93 -8.46 0.77
N ASP A 29 -13.02 -8.07 1.41
CA ASP A 29 -14.23 -8.89 1.53
C ASP A 29 -15.34 -8.44 0.55
N SER A 30 -15.05 -7.40 -0.26
CA SER A 30 -15.95 -6.90 -1.29
C SER A 30 -15.98 -7.80 -2.54
N ARG A 31 -17.16 -8.34 -2.87
CA ARG A 31 -17.38 -9.08 -4.13
C ARG A 31 -17.11 -8.24 -5.37
N ALA A 32 -17.36 -6.93 -5.27
CA ALA A 32 -17.05 -5.97 -6.31
C ALA A 32 -15.54 -5.92 -6.59
N TYR A 33 -14.75 -5.88 -5.51
CA TYR A 33 -13.30 -5.89 -5.62
C TYR A 33 -12.78 -7.17 -6.25
N ASP A 34 -13.32 -8.32 -5.84
CA ASP A 34 -12.90 -9.61 -6.39
C ASP A 34 -13.14 -9.71 -7.89
N ARG A 35 -14.32 -9.29 -8.36
CA ARG A 35 -14.65 -9.29 -9.80
C ARG A 35 -13.75 -8.36 -10.59
N LEU A 36 -13.51 -7.15 -10.08
CA LEU A 36 -12.57 -6.23 -10.72
C LEU A 36 -11.18 -6.82 -10.76
N HIS A 37 -10.65 -7.25 -9.61
CA HIS A 37 -9.29 -7.75 -9.50
C HIS A 37 -9.08 -8.87 -10.52
N ALA A 38 -10.01 -9.83 -10.59
CA ALA A 38 -10.02 -10.88 -11.60
C ALA A 38 -10.02 -10.32 -13.04
N ALA A 39 -10.87 -9.34 -13.34
CA ALA A 39 -10.92 -8.69 -14.65
C ALA A 39 -9.61 -7.96 -14.99
N LEU A 40 -8.98 -7.30 -14.03
CA LEU A 40 -7.72 -6.58 -14.20
C LEU A 40 -6.56 -7.54 -14.47
N VAL A 41 -6.38 -8.57 -13.64
CA VAL A 41 -5.27 -9.51 -13.79
C VAL A 41 -5.42 -10.40 -15.04
N ALA A 42 -6.64 -10.67 -15.49
CA ALA A 42 -6.90 -11.37 -16.75
C ALA A 42 -6.37 -10.62 -17.98
N ARG A 43 -6.26 -9.28 -17.91
CA ARG A 43 -5.76 -8.42 -18.99
C ARG A 43 -4.24 -8.22 -18.96
N LEU A 44 -3.55 -8.70 -17.93
CA LEU A 44 -2.11 -8.57 -17.82
C LEU A 44 -1.43 -9.71 -18.62
N PRO A 45 -0.47 -9.40 -19.51
CA PRO A 45 0.38 -10.42 -20.10
C PRO A 45 1.33 -11.00 -19.05
N ALA A 46 1.76 -12.25 -19.24
CA ALA A 46 2.86 -12.83 -18.47
C ALA A 46 4.17 -12.06 -18.72
N ARG A 47 4.98 -11.88 -17.68
CA ARG A 47 6.21 -11.07 -17.70
C ARG A 47 7.30 -11.70 -16.83
N ALA A 48 8.50 -11.81 -17.39
CA ALA A 48 9.68 -12.14 -16.60
C ALA A 48 10.02 -11.00 -15.62
N PRO A 49 10.57 -11.31 -14.43
CA PRO A 49 11.07 -10.28 -13.54
C PRO A 49 12.28 -9.56 -14.14
N LEU A 50 12.38 -8.26 -13.89
CA LEU A 50 13.52 -7.42 -14.30
C LEU A 50 14.59 -7.40 -13.21
N ALA A 51 15.88 -7.31 -13.55
CA ALA A 51 16.90 -7.08 -12.53
C ALA A 51 16.78 -5.66 -11.95
N ILE A 52 16.95 -5.49 -10.63
CA ILE A 52 17.17 -4.15 -10.05
C ILE A 52 18.59 -3.66 -10.35
N ALA A 53 18.76 -2.34 -10.39
CA ALA A 53 20.07 -1.72 -10.61
C ALA A 53 21.07 -2.14 -9.53
N ALA A 54 22.33 -2.33 -9.91
CA ALA A 54 23.41 -2.68 -8.99
C ALA A 54 24.65 -1.84 -9.26
N LEU A 55 25.34 -1.43 -8.19
CA LEU A 55 26.66 -0.80 -8.22
C LEU A 55 27.66 -1.65 -7.44
N ASP A 56 28.94 -1.59 -7.81
CA ASP A 56 30.02 -2.12 -6.98
C ASP A 56 30.34 -1.12 -5.85
N ALA A 57 30.26 -1.57 -4.60
CA ALA A 57 30.53 -0.73 -3.45
C ALA A 57 32.01 -0.31 -3.34
N ALA A 58 32.94 -1.02 -4.00
CA ALA A 58 34.36 -0.66 -4.00
C ALA A 58 34.65 0.68 -4.70
N THR A 59 33.80 1.06 -5.65
CA THR A 59 33.97 2.29 -6.45
C THR A 59 32.82 3.29 -6.27
N ALA A 60 31.70 2.88 -5.69
CA ALA A 60 30.53 3.73 -5.55
C ALA A 60 30.71 4.81 -4.48
N THR A 61 30.39 6.05 -4.83
CA THR A 61 30.27 7.15 -3.88
C THR A 61 28.82 7.31 -3.41
N ARG A 62 28.62 8.07 -2.33
CA ARG A 62 27.27 8.50 -1.90
C ARG A 62 26.46 9.14 -3.03
N ARG A 63 27.11 9.91 -3.91
CA ARG A 63 26.45 10.57 -5.05
C ARG A 63 25.94 9.54 -6.06
N ASP A 64 26.74 8.52 -6.36
CA ASP A 64 26.37 7.46 -7.31
C ASP A 64 25.20 6.65 -6.78
N VAL A 65 25.20 6.35 -5.47
CA VAL A 65 24.08 5.67 -4.81
C VAL A 65 22.79 6.48 -4.89
N LEU A 66 22.85 7.79 -4.62
CA LEU A 66 21.67 8.65 -4.73
C LEU A 66 21.19 8.78 -6.18
N ALA A 67 22.10 8.82 -7.16
CA ALA A 67 21.73 8.86 -8.56
C ALA A 67 21.05 7.54 -9.00
N ALA A 68 21.67 6.40 -8.70
CA ALA A 68 21.16 5.08 -9.09
C ALA A 68 19.84 4.69 -8.38
N SER A 69 19.62 5.16 -7.16
CA SER A 69 18.36 4.97 -6.43
C SER A 69 17.30 6.05 -6.70
N GLU A 70 17.59 7.02 -7.57
CA GLU A 70 16.76 8.22 -7.82
C GLU A 70 16.37 8.93 -6.50
N ASP A 71 17.36 9.19 -5.64
CA ASP A 71 17.21 9.72 -4.28
C ASP A 71 16.31 8.84 -3.41
N PHE A 72 16.65 7.54 -3.30
CA PHE A 72 15.92 6.53 -2.53
C PHE A 72 14.44 6.36 -2.94
N THR A 73 14.11 6.54 -4.21
CA THR A 73 12.76 6.30 -4.74
C THR A 73 12.67 5.01 -5.57
N ARG A 74 13.81 4.40 -5.90
CA ARG A 74 13.91 3.12 -6.61
C ARG A 74 14.81 2.10 -5.89
N PRO A 75 14.48 0.80 -5.98
CA PRO A 75 15.28 -0.25 -5.37
C PRO A 75 16.61 -0.42 -6.11
N MET A 76 17.67 -0.67 -5.36
CA MET A 76 19.00 -0.93 -5.92
C MET A 76 19.87 -1.77 -4.97
N VAL A 77 20.90 -2.42 -5.51
CA VAL A 77 21.90 -3.17 -4.73
C VAL A 77 23.27 -2.49 -4.82
N LEU A 78 23.97 -2.47 -3.69
CA LEU A 78 25.39 -2.18 -3.59
C LEU A 78 26.11 -3.50 -3.29
N ARG A 79 26.81 -4.02 -4.29
CA ARG A 79 27.49 -5.32 -4.21
C ARG A 79 28.71 -5.22 -3.33
N GLY A 80 28.84 -6.15 -2.38
CA GLY A 80 29.99 -6.21 -1.48
C GLY A 80 30.18 -5.01 -0.55
N ALA A 81 29.11 -4.28 -0.22
CA ALA A 81 29.14 -3.11 0.66
C ALA A 81 29.64 -3.39 2.08
N LEU A 82 29.61 -4.65 2.52
CA LEU A 82 30.06 -5.13 3.83
C LEU A 82 31.25 -6.10 3.70
N ARG A 83 31.90 -6.15 2.54
CA ARG A 83 33.01 -7.07 2.28
C ARG A 83 34.10 -6.87 3.33
N GLY A 84 34.54 -7.96 3.93
CA GLY A 84 35.60 -7.96 4.96
C GLY A 84 35.12 -7.64 6.37
N LEU A 85 33.83 -7.36 6.60
CA LEU A 85 33.32 -7.21 7.96
C LEU A 85 33.24 -8.57 8.67
N PRO A 86 33.70 -8.68 9.94
CA PRO A 86 33.68 -9.94 10.69
C PRO A 86 32.30 -10.59 10.81
N CYS A 87 31.23 -9.80 10.84
CA CYS A 87 29.86 -10.31 10.94
C CYS A 87 29.49 -11.25 9.79
N THR A 88 30.02 -11.02 8.58
CA THR A 88 29.70 -11.82 7.38
C THR A 88 30.25 -13.24 7.45
N ALA A 89 31.30 -13.47 8.23
CA ALA A 89 31.85 -14.80 8.49
C ALA A 89 31.26 -15.45 9.75
N ALA A 90 30.74 -14.65 10.68
CA ALA A 90 30.38 -15.09 12.02
C ALA A 90 28.88 -15.37 12.21
N TRP A 91 28.01 -14.49 11.73
CA TRP A 91 26.60 -14.49 12.16
C TRP A 91 25.77 -15.60 11.50
N GLY A 92 26.28 -16.25 10.46
CA GLY A 92 25.66 -17.43 9.86
C GLY A 92 25.75 -18.70 10.71
N ASP A 93 26.70 -18.74 11.65
CA ASP A 93 26.90 -19.85 12.58
C ASP A 93 25.97 -19.71 13.80
N PRO A 94 25.03 -20.65 14.04
CA PRO A 94 24.22 -20.66 15.24
C PRO A 94 25.04 -20.64 16.54
N GLN A 95 26.21 -21.31 16.55
CA GLN A 95 27.03 -21.43 17.76
C GLN A 95 27.59 -20.07 18.20
N TRP A 96 27.93 -19.20 17.24
CA TRP A 96 28.37 -17.83 17.53
C TRP A 96 27.36 -17.06 18.38
N TRP A 97 26.06 -17.21 18.08
CA TRP A 97 24.97 -16.57 18.81
C TRP A 97 24.72 -17.23 20.17
N LEU A 98 24.79 -18.56 20.23
CA LEU A 98 24.64 -19.32 21.48
C LEU A 98 25.76 -19.03 22.49
N ASP A 99 26.99 -18.84 22.02
CA ASP A 99 28.14 -18.58 22.89
C ASP A 99 28.14 -17.16 23.46
N ARG A 100 27.67 -16.17 22.69
CA ARG A 100 27.78 -14.74 23.04
C ARG A 100 26.51 -14.13 23.59
N TYR A 101 25.35 -14.56 23.09
CA TYR A 101 24.06 -13.93 23.36
C TYR A 101 22.94 -14.93 23.66
N PRO A 102 23.16 -16.03 24.43
CA PRO A 102 22.16 -17.08 24.60
C PRO A 102 20.84 -16.61 25.22
N ASP A 103 20.92 -15.59 26.08
CA ASP A 103 19.80 -14.99 26.81
C ASP A 103 19.19 -13.77 26.11
N ALA A 104 19.76 -13.29 25.00
CA ALA A 104 19.25 -12.11 24.33
C ALA A 104 17.85 -12.39 23.76
N GLU A 105 16.90 -11.50 24.03
CA GLU A 105 15.52 -11.67 23.57
C GLU A 105 15.33 -11.22 22.12
N LEU A 106 14.78 -12.11 21.31
CA LEU A 106 14.47 -11.89 19.90
C LEU A 106 12.96 -11.93 19.66
N LEU A 107 12.47 -10.98 18.86
CA LEU A 107 11.11 -11.04 18.33
C LEU A 107 11.01 -12.17 17.29
N CYS A 108 10.32 -13.23 17.68
CA CYS A 108 10.21 -14.47 16.94
C CYS A 108 8.78 -14.66 16.45
N SER A 109 8.64 -15.09 15.20
CA SER A 109 7.37 -15.49 14.60
C SER A 109 7.35 -17.00 14.35
N SER A 110 6.24 -17.65 14.69
CA SER A 110 5.99 -19.07 14.46
C SER A 110 4.49 -19.29 14.34
N ALA A 111 4.03 -20.03 13.32
CA ALA A 111 2.62 -20.32 13.09
C ALA A 111 1.70 -19.06 13.07
N GLY A 112 2.23 -17.93 12.60
CA GLY A 112 1.51 -16.66 12.55
C GLY A 112 1.58 -15.83 13.84
N GLU A 113 1.97 -16.41 14.96
CA GLU A 113 2.08 -15.70 16.24
C GLU A 113 3.47 -15.07 16.40
N SER A 114 3.53 -13.93 17.12
CA SER A 114 4.78 -13.24 17.46
C SER A 114 5.00 -13.20 18.97
N ARG A 115 6.20 -13.60 19.42
CA ARG A 115 6.61 -13.62 20.83
C ARG A 115 8.10 -13.30 20.99
N MET A 116 8.47 -12.81 22.17
CA MET A 116 9.87 -12.67 22.55
C MET A 116 10.39 -14.01 23.04
N LEU A 117 11.49 -14.49 22.46
CA LEU A 117 12.17 -15.72 22.89
C LEU A 117 13.66 -15.44 23.08
N PRO A 118 14.33 -16.05 24.07
CA PRO A 118 15.80 -16.07 24.14
C PRO A 118 16.40 -16.73 22.89
N VAL A 119 17.58 -16.27 22.46
CA VAL A 119 18.33 -16.85 21.33
C VAL A 119 18.39 -18.38 21.41
N ARG A 120 18.72 -18.96 22.58
CA ARG A 120 18.81 -20.42 22.74
C ARG A 120 17.52 -21.16 22.36
N GLU A 121 16.36 -20.59 22.67
CA GLU A 121 15.07 -21.21 22.38
C GLU A 121 14.68 -20.98 20.93
N ALA A 122 14.90 -19.77 20.42
CA ALA A 122 14.64 -19.43 19.03
C ALA A 122 15.45 -20.32 18.07
N LEU A 123 16.74 -20.57 18.36
CA LEU A 123 17.62 -21.36 17.49
C LEU A 123 17.40 -22.87 17.60
N ALA A 124 16.90 -23.36 18.74
CA ALA A 124 16.53 -24.76 18.93
C ALA A 124 15.31 -25.18 18.09
N ARG A 125 14.54 -24.20 17.58
CA ARG A 125 13.27 -24.40 16.91
C ARG A 125 13.34 -24.03 15.43
N PRO A 126 13.51 -24.99 14.51
CA PRO A 126 13.77 -24.70 13.09
C PRO A 126 12.61 -23.99 12.38
N GLU A 127 11.39 -24.11 12.90
CA GLU A 127 10.19 -23.44 12.38
C GLU A 127 10.12 -21.95 12.75
N VAL A 128 10.88 -21.51 13.76
CA VAL A 128 10.89 -20.12 14.21
C VAL A 128 11.62 -19.24 13.21
N TYR A 129 11.03 -18.07 12.93
CA TYR A 129 11.65 -17.01 12.15
C TYR A 129 11.77 -15.75 13.00
N VAL A 130 12.99 -15.24 13.16
CA VAL A 130 13.22 -13.95 13.81
C VAL A 130 12.94 -12.84 12.80
N ALA A 131 11.95 -12.01 13.08
CA ALA A 131 11.49 -10.98 12.15
C ALA A 131 11.44 -9.62 12.86
N GLY A 132 12.31 -8.70 12.43
CA GLY A 132 12.25 -7.32 12.90
C GLY A 132 12.70 -7.10 14.35
N ALA A 133 13.51 -8.00 14.91
CA ALA A 133 13.99 -7.92 16.29
C ALA A 133 14.89 -6.69 16.50
N THR A 134 14.37 -5.67 17.19
CA THR A 134 15.05 -4.38 17.40
C THR A 134 15.74 -4.31 18.76
N THR A 135 15.17 -4.98 19.77
CA THR A 135 15.62 -5.01 21.17
C THR A 135 17.06 -5.47 21.32
N VAL A 136 17.48 -6.47 20.54
CA VAL A 136 18.86 -6.97 20.54
C VAL A 136 19.89 -5.86 20.27
N PHE A 137 19.62 -4.96 19.32
CA PHE A 137 20.51 -3.82 19.02
C PHE A 137 20.41 -2.68 20.05
N GLN A 138 19.37 -2.67 20.89
CA GLN A 138 19.23 -1.70 21.97
C GLN A 138 20.03 -2.14 23.20
N HIS A 139 19.96 -3.43 23.54
CA HIS A 139 20.69 -4.03 24.66
C HIS A 139 22.16 -4.31 24.32
N HIS A 140 22.45 -4.62 23.06
CA HIS A 140 23.79 -4.92 22.53
C HIS A 140 24.16 -3.93 21.42
N PRO A 141 24.43 -2.65 21.76
CA PRO A 141 24.72 -1.62 20.76
C PRO A 141 25.99 -1.89 19.94
N GLU A 142 26.95 -2.67 20.47
CA GLU A 142 28.17 -3.07 19.78
C GLU A 142 27.89 -3.87 18.49
N LEU A 143 26.74 -4.56 18.41
CA LEU A 143 26.32 -5.26 17.19
C LEU A 143 26.08 -4.30 16.01
N LYS A 144 25.79 -3.02 16.27
CA LYS A 144 25.63 -2.01 15.21
C LYS A 144 26.96 -1.73 14.53
N ASP A 145 28.03 -1.59 15.32
CA ASP A 145 29.35 -1.29 14.78
C ASP A 145 29.90 -2.43 13.91
N MET A 146 29.47 -3.67 14.18
CA MET A 146 29.85 -4.84 13.38
C MET A 146 29.25 -4.86 11.97
N VAL A 147 28.20 -4.07 11.70
CA VAL A 147 27.45 -4.10 10.43
C VAL A 147 27.54 -2.78 9.66
N GLU A 148 28.40 -1.86 10.10
CA GLU A 148 28.59 -0.54 9.50
C GLU A 148 29.94 -0.40 8.81
N THR A 149 29.92 0.13 7.60
CA THR A 149 31.09 0.68 6.89
C THR A 149 31.01 2.20 6.81
N GLU A 150 32.07 2.84 6.35
CA GLU A 150 32.03 4.29 6.08
C GLU A 150 30.94 4.65 5.07
N LEU A 151 30.76 3.83 4.03
CA LEU A 151 29.74 4.05 3.02
C LEU A 151 28.32 3.93 3.58
N THR A 152 28.02 2.89 4.39
CA THR A 152 26.67 2.72 4.97
C THR A 152 26.32 3.86 5.93
N ARG A 153 27.30 4.36 6.69
CA ARG A 153 27.15 5.56 7.52
C ARG A 153 26.93 6.82 6.68
N ALA A 154 27.65 6.98 5.57
CA ALA A 154 27.51 8.16 4.71
C ALA A 154 26.14 8.26 4.01
N ILE A 155 25.53 7.12 3.65
CA ILE A 155 24.22 7.09 2.99
C ILE A 155 23.05 7.12 3.99
N THR A 156 23.26 6.70 5.24
CA THR A 156 22.25 6.77 6.30
C THR A 156 22.25 8.18 6.91
N PRO A 157 21.12 8.92 6.89
CA PRO A 157 21.09 10.25 7.48
C PRO A 157 21.08 10.14 9.01
N ASP A 158 22.25 10.15 9.64
CA ASP A 158 22.33 10.40 11.07
C ASP A 158 22.31 11.93 11.30
N ARG A 159 21.37 12.41 12.10
CA ARG A 159 21.33 13.82 12.52
C ARG A 159 21.71 13.86 14.00
N PRO A 160 22.76 14.60 14.39
CA PRO A 160 23.08 14.79 15.80
C PRO A 160 21.84 15.24 16.58
N GLY A 161 21.47 14.50 17.63
CA GLY A 161 20.36 14.83 18.52
C GLY A 161 18.96 14.33 18.11
N ARG A 162 18.79 13.61 16.99
CA ARG A 162 17.53 12.89 16.68
C ARG A 162 17.85 11.44 16.31
N ARG A 163 17.27 10.45 17.01
CA ARG A 163 17.29 9.05 16.56
C ARG A 163 16.56 8.95 15.22
N ALA A 164 17.29 9.10 14.12
CA ALA A 164 16.75 9.13 12.76
C ALA A 164 16.64 7.72 12.14
N SER A 165 17.33 6.74 12.73
CA SER A 165 17.37 5.36 12.27
C SER A 165 17.32 4.32 13.38
N PHE A 166 16.77 3.15 13.09
CA PHE A 166 16.82 1.97 13.97
C PHE A 166 17.21 0.71 13.19
N TYR A 167 17.85 -0.23 13.88
CA TYR A 167 18.33 -1.50 13.33
C TYR A 167 17.40 -2.62 13.75
N GLN A 168 17.20 -3.59 12.87
CA GLN A 168 16.47 -4.81 13.22
C GLN A 168 17.25 -6.03 12.75
N LEU A 169 17.08 -7.14 13.44
CA LEU A 169 17.65 -8.43 13.09
C LEU A 169 16.58 -9.30 12.45
N PHE A 170 16.94 -9.91 11.32
CA PHE A 170 16.19 -10.98 10.70
C PHE A 170 17.08 -12.22 10.63
N LEU A 171 16.63 -13.31 11.23
CA LEU A 171 17.35 -14.57 11.31
C LEU A 171 16.38 -15.69 10.98
N GLY A 172 16.73 -16.49 9.99
CA GLY A 172 15.93 -17.63 9.58
C GLY A 172 16.76 -18.73 8.95
N ARG A 173 16.06 -19.70 8.36
CA ARG A 173 16.59 -20.85 7.65
C ARG A 173 16.09 -20.87 6.20
N SER A 174 16.55 -21.84 5.43
CA SER A 174 16.08 -22.12 4.05
C SER A 174 14.55 -22.13 3.98
N ASN A 175 13.99 -21.63 2.87
CA ASN A 175 12.56 -21.63 2.56
C ASN A 175 11.66 -20.81 3.49
N GLN A 176 12.22 -20.10 4.47
CA GLN A 176 11.51 -19.06 5.22
C GLN A 176 11.56 -17.71 4.49
N GLY A 177 10.69 -16.78 4.86
CA GLY A 177 10.61 -15.50 4.15
C GLY A 177 9.48 -14.60 4.61
N THR A 178 9.11 -13.65 3.75
CA THR A 178 7.99 -12.74 3.98
C THR A 178 7.14 -12.64 2.72
N THR A 179 5.82 -12.58 2.90
CA THR A 179 4.85 -12.39 1.81
C THR A 179 4.88 -10.97 1.26
N VAL A 180 4.07 -10.66 0.26
CA VAL A 180 4.03 -9.33 -0.38
C VAL A 180 3.53 -8.27 0.60
N HIS A 181 4.38 -7.28 0.90
CA HIS A 181 4.06 -6.16 1.80
C HIS A 181 4.86 -4.92 1.44
N CYS A 182 4.48 -3.76 1.99
CA CYS A 182 5.23 -2.51 1.87
C CYS A 182 5.13 -1.66 3.14
N ALA A 183 6.04 -0.71 3.31
CA ALA A 183 6.04 0.21 4.44
C ALA A 183 6.57 1.60 4.06
N MET A 184 6.24 2.61 4.86
CA MET A 184 6.58 4.02 4.58
C MET A 184 8.09 4.36 4.72
N GLY A 185 8.84 3.61 5.50
CA GLY A 185 10.26 3.92 5.79
C GLY A 185 11.21 3.48 4.67
N ILE A 186 12.36 4.16 4.53
CA ILE A 186 13.47 3.62 3.74
C ILE A 186 14.08 2.46 4.51
N ASN A 187 14.38 1.38 3.79
CA ASN A 187 15.03 0.17 4.29
C ASN A 187 16.40 0.01 3.63
N LEU A 188 17.48 0.16 4.41
CA LEU A 188 18.82 -0.28 4.02
C LEU A 188 19.06 -1.67 4.59
N PHE A 189 18.90 -2.69 3.75
CA PHE A 189 18.98 -4.08 4.14
C PHE A 189 20.36 -4.65 3.87
N ARG A 190 21.03 -5.11 4.93
CA ARG A 190 22.34 -5.78 4.86
C ARG A 190 22.14 -7.28 4.80
N GLN A 191 22.65 -7.95 3.77
CA GLN A 191 22.69 -9.41 3.72
C GLN A 191 23.97 -9.88 4.43
N ILE A 192 23.86 -10.42 5.64
CA ILE A 192 25.02 -10.78 6.46
C ILE A 192 25.47 -12.21 6.17
N ALA A 193 24.54 -13.16 6.20
CA ALA A 193 24.82 -14.58 5.99
C ALA A 193 23.70 -15.27 5.20
N GLY A 194 24.03 -16.33 4.47
CA GLY A 194 23.12 -16.97 3.53
C GLY A 194 22.68 -16.03 2.40
N ARG A 195 21.69 -16.48 1.60
CA ARG A 195 21.20 -15.73 0.44
C ARG A 195 19.70 -15.48 0.52
N LYS A 196 19.26 -14.31 0.07
CA LYS A 196 17.84 -13.96 -0.03
C LYS A 196 17.49 -13.55 -1.45
N ARG A 197 16.42 -14.13 -2.00
CA ARG A 197 15.77 -13.62 -3.21
C ARG A 197 14.75 -12.57 -2.81
N TRP A 198 14.82 -11.43 -3.46
CA TRP A 198 13.87 -10.34 -3.31
C TRP A 198 13.08 -10.19 -4.59
N TYR A 199 11.77 -10.00 -4.45
CA TYR A 199 10.96 -9.40 -5.50
C TYR A 199 10.51 -8.02 -5.06
N PHE A 200 10.51 -7.09 -6.01
CA PHE A 200 10.05 -5.73 -5.85
C PHE A 200 8.95 -5.44 -6.86
N ILE A 201 7.81 -4.97 -6.40
CA ILE A 201 6.67 -4.63 -7.21
C ILE A 201 6.41 -3.13 -7.00
N PRO A 202 6.39 -2.30 -8.06
CA PRO A 202 6.25 -0.86 -7.89
C PRO A 202 4.88 -0.50 -7.29
N PRO A 203 4.75 0.62 -6.56
CA PRO A 203 3.49 1.05 -5.98
C PRO A 203 2.34 1.17 -6.99
N SER A 204 2.65 1.47 -8.26
CA SER A 204 1.66 1.51 -9.33
C SER A 204 0.92 0.18 -9.54
N GLN A 205 1.48 -0.95 -9.11
CA GLN A 205 0.84 -2.27 -9.25
C GLN A 205 -0.14 -2.59 -8.10
N THR A 206 -0.36 -1.70 -7.11
CA THR A 206 -1.29 -1.91 -5.98
C THR A 206 -2.66 -2.50 -6.38
N PRO A 207 -3.32 -2.09 -7.49
CA PRO A 207 -4.62 -2.64 -7.89
C PRO A 207 -4.64 -4.15 -8.13
N PHE A 208 -3.50 -4.73 -8.51
CA PHE A 208 -3.38 -6.15 -8.84
C PHE A 208 -2.97 -7.00 -7.64
N LEU A 209 -2.71 -6.37 -6.49
CA LEU A 209 -2.11 -7.04 -5.34
C LEU A 209 -3.11 -7.57 -4.32
N ARG A 210 -4.40 -7.22 -4.38
CA ARG A 210 -5.33 -7.47 -3.26
C ARG A 210 -4.72 -6.91 -1.96
N ALA A 211 -4.45 -5.61 -1.98
CA ALA A 211 -3.78 -4.90 -0.90
C ALA A 211 -4.72 -4.61 0.28
N LYS A 212 -4.16 -4.58 1.50
CA LYS A 212 -4.78 -4.06 2.72
C LYS A 212 -3.77 -3.16 3.43
N VAL A 213 -4.19 -1.95 3.80
CA VAL A 213 -3.36 -1.06 4.64
C VAL A 213 -3.65 -1.41 6.08
N TYR A 214 -2.62 -1.58 6.90
CA TYR A 214 -2.82 -1.89 8.31
C TYR A 214 -3.48 -0.72 9.04
N ALA A 215 -4.16 -1.01 10.14
CA ALA A 215 -4.71 -0.01 11.06
C ALA A 215 -3.63 0.91 11.68
N ASN A 216 -2.35 0.67 11.44
CA ASN A 216 -1.29 1.58 11.82
C ASN A 216 -1.07 2.72 10.79
N GLY A 217 -1.52 2.52 9.55
CA GLY A 217 -1.44 3.47 8.44
C GLY A 217 -0.07 3.62 7.78
N TYR A 218 0.99 3.00 8.30
CA TYR A 218 2.37 3.14 7.81
C TYR A 218 2.98 1.86 7.21
N SER A 219 2.22 0.77 7.20
CA SER A 219 2.52 -0.44 6.44
C SER A 219 1.26 -1.01 5.77
N ALA A 220 1.46 -1.83 4.74
CA ALA A 220 0.40 -2.52 4.03
C ALA A 220 0.84 -3.95 3.68
N THR A 221 -0.12 -4.86 3.62
CA THR A 221 0.04 -6.26 3.22
C THR A 221 -0.79 -6.56 1.97
N SER A 222 -0.67 -7.77 1.46
CA SER A 222 -1.30 -8.21 0.22
C SER A 222 -1.70 -9.68 0.31
N ARG A 223 -2.88 -10.02 -0.23
CA ARG A 223 -3.31 -11.43 -0.45
C ARG A 223 -2.68 -12.05 -1.71
N THR A 224 -1.84 -11.31 -2.44
CA THR A 224 -1.04 -11.87 -3.53
C THR A 224 0.18 -12.55 -2.95
N ILE A 225 0.36 -13.82 -3.29
CA ILE A 225 1.40 -14.70 -2.76
C ILE A 225 2.41 -14.96 -3.87
N GLN A 226 3.69 -14.78 -3.57
CA GLN A 226 4.76 -15.16 -4.48
C GLN A 226 4.92 -16.68 -4.54
N PRO A 227 5.39 -17.24 -5.66
CA PRO A 227 5.72 -18.66 -5.72
C PRO A 227 6.82 -19.01 -4.72
N HIS A 228 6.71 -20.19 -4.13
CA HIS A 228 7.71 -20.81 -3.26
C HIS A 228 7.86 -22.28 -3.63
N GLU A 229 8.84 -22.98 -3.06
CA GLU A 229 9.02 -24.41 -3.31
C GLU A 229 7.76 -25.20 -2.93
N GLY A 230 7.15 -25.88 -3.91
CA GLY A 230 5.93 -26.65 -3.73
C GLY A 230 4.62 -25.84 -3.73
N ASP A 231 4.68 -24.50 -3.76
CA ASP A 231 3.52 -23.62 -3.84
C ASP A 231 3.64 -22.68 -5.06
N PRO A 232 2.80 -22.84 -6.10
CA PRO A 232 2.84 -21.97 -7.28
C PRO A 232 2.51 -20.50 -6.98
N GLY A 233 2.00 -20.19 -5.78
CA GLY A 233 1.58 -18.85 -5.39
C GLY A 233 0.35 -18.38 -6.16
N SER A 234 0.13 -17.07 -6.19
CA SER A 234 -0.99 -16.50 -6.92
C SER A 234 -0.80 -16.63 -8.45
N PRO A 235 -1.81 -17.09 -9.20
CA PRO A 235 -1.69 -17.38 -10.64
C PRO A 235 -1.48 -16.15 -11.52
N TRP A 236 -1.55 -14.94 -10.96
CA TRP A 236 -1.26 -13.68 -11.63
C TRP A 236 0.08 -13.07 -11.23
N PHE A 237 0.82 -13.68 -10.29
CA PHE A 237 2.08 -13.11 -9.80
C PHE A 237 3.11 -12.94 -10.92
N ASP A 238 3.08 -13.84 -11.91
CA ASP A 238 3.92 -13.78 -13.11
C ASP A 238 3.48 -12.75 -14.15
N ARG A 239 2.32 -12.12 -13.97
CA ARG A 239 1.79 -11.07 -14.85
C ARG A 239 2.09 -9.66 -14.35
N LEU A 240 2.53 -9.54 -13.10
CA LEU A 240 2.88 -8.27 -12.47
C LEU A 240 4.18 -7.71 -13.05
N LEU A 241 4.27 -6.39 -13.16
CA LEU A 241 5.58 -5.75 -13.29
C LEU A 241 6.33 -5.95 -11.97
N ARG A 242 7.46 -6.66 -12.05
CA ARG A 242 8.26 -7.02 -10.88
C ARG A 242 9.74 -6.94 -11.23
N TYR A 243 10.51 -6.55 -10.23
CA TYR A 243 11.96 -6.55 -10.26
C TYR A 243 12.49 -7.57 -9.27
N THR A 244 13.72 -8.04 -9.46
CA THR A 244 14.32 -9.05 -8.59
C THR A 244 15.81 -8.84 -8.39
N ALA A 245 16.30 -9.31 -7.24
CA ALA A 245 17.71 -9.55 -6.98
C ALA A 245 17.85 -10.75 -6.04
N ILE A 246 18.94 -11.50 -6.23
CA ILE A 246 19.49 -12.36 -5.20
C ILE A 246 20.58 -11.55 -4.50
N LEU A 247 20.47 -11.43 -3.18
CA LEU A 247 21.51 -10.85 -2.34
C LEU A 247 22.46 -11.93 -1.86
N GLU A 248 23.74 -11.67 -2.02
CA GLU A 248 24.84 -12.48 -1.51
C GLU A 248 25.34 -11.94 -0.16
N PRO A 249 25.98 -12.75 0.69
CA PRO A 249 26.65 -12.25 1.89
C PRO A 249 27.58 -11.08 1.56
N GLY A 250 27.37 -9.96 2.26
CA GLY A 250 28.11 -8.73 2.06
C GLY A 250 27.40 -7.66 1.23
N ASP A 251 26.27 -8.00 0.59
CA ASP A 251 25.50 -7.02 -0.18
C ASP A 251 24.66 -6.09 0.70
N LEU A 252 24.45 -4.88 0.20
CA LEU A 252 23.50 -3.91 0.76
C LEU A 252 22.40 -3.62 -0.26
N LEU A 253 21.14 -3.75 0.15
CA LEU A 253 19.96 -3.45 -0.65
C LEU A 253 19.28 -2.18 -0.14
N ILE A 254 18.98 -1.27 -1.05
CA ILE A 254 18.09 -0.14 -0.81
C ILE A 254 16.69 -0.54 -1.22
N ASN A 255 15.77 -0.54 -0.25
CA ASN A 255 14.34 -0.75 -0.43
C ASN A 255 13.62 0.58 -0.10
N PRO A 256 13.07 1.27 -1.11
CA PRO A 256 12.40 2.56 -0.95
C PRO A 256 11.06 2.46 -0.19
N PRO A 257 10.51 3.61 0.24
CA PRO A 257 9.16 3.70 0.77
C PRO A 257 8.14 3.08 -0.18
N TRP A 258 7.13 2.40 0.36
CA TRP A 258 5.93 1.92 -0.34
C TRP A 258 6.14 0.95 -1.51
N TRP A 259 7.39 0.58 -1.83
CA TRP A 259 7.65 -0.51 -2.76
C TRP A 259 7.19 -1.82 -2.13
N TRP A 260 6.28 -2.48 -2.83
CA TRP A 260 5.85 -3.82 -2.47
C TRP A 260 7.01 -4.76 -2.65
N HIS A 261 7.21 -5.63 -1.68
CA HIS A 261 8.28 -6.60 -1.74
C HIS A 261 7.91 -7.87 -1.00
N CYS A 262 8.54 -8.94 -1.43
CA CYS A 262 8.51 -10.23 -0.75
C CYS A 262 9.89 -10.86 -0.83
N VAL A 263 10.17 -11.72 0.13
CA VAL A 263 11.53 -12.23 0.37
C VAL A 263 11.47 -13.73 0.59
N GLU A 264 12.45 -14.43 0.03
CA GLU A 264 12.62 -15.86 0.15
C GLU A 264 14.07 -16.14 0.55
N ASN A 265 14.27 -16.91 1.61
CA ASN A 265 15.58 -17.44 1.99
C ASN A 265 15.90 -18.62 1.09
N LEU A 266 17.00 -18.51 0.34
CA LEU A 266 17.45 -19.60 -0.52
C LEU A 266 18.11 -20.70 0.31
N PRO A 267 18.26 -21.92 -0.27
CA PRO A 267 18.94 -23.03 0.41
C PRO A 267 20.31 -22.63 0.96
N SER A 268 20.52 -22.94 2.24
CA SER A 268 21.70 -22.62 3.05
C SER A 268 21.93 -23.71 4.11
N GLU A 269 23.20 -24.01 4.42
CA GLU A 269 23.59 -24.94 5.49
C GLU A 269 23.48 -24.31 6.89
N GLY A 270 23.70 -22.99 6.98
CA GLY A 270 23.60 -22.21 8.22
C GLY A 270 22.41 -21.26 8.24
N LEU A 271 22.46 -20.31 9.17
CA LEU A 271 21.45 -19.25 9.28
C LEU A 271 21.50 -18.29 8.10
N VAL A 272 20.32 -17.86 7.66
CA VAL A 272 20.16 -16.77 6.69
C VAL A 272 19.87 -15.49 7.48
N VAL A 273 20.84 -14.59 7.53
CA VAL A 273 20.84 -13.42 8.42
C VAL A 273 20.82 -12.13 7.62
N GLY A 274 19.91 -11.23 7.99
CA GLY A 274 19.81 -9.90 7.42
C GLY A 274 19.60 -8.82 8.46
N VAL A 275 20.17 -7.64 8.21
CA VAL A 275 20.13 -6.50 9.13
C VAL A 275 19.62 -5.25 8.41
N PRO A 276 18.31 -5.01 8.42
CA PRO A 276 17.76 -3.73 8.01
C PRO A 276 18.09 -2.59 8.97
N THR A 277 18.47 -1.45 8.41
CA THR A 277 18.34 -0.13 9.05
C THR A 277 17.17 0.60 8.43
N ARG A 278 16.25 1.07 9.28
CA ARG A 278 15.08 1.85 8.88
C ARG A 278 15.34 3.32 9.18
N PHE A 279 15.02 4.23 8.25
CA PHE A 279 15.04 5.67 8.53
C PHE A 279 13.95 6.44 7.78
N ALA A 280 13.68 7.65 8.28
CA ALA A 280 12.65 8.52 7.74
C ALA A 280 12.98 8.99 6.32
N ALA A 281 12.05 8.78 5.40
CA ALA A 281 12.20 9.14 4.01
C ALA A 281 11.91 10.63 3.71
N GLY A 282 11.37 11.38 4.68
CA GLY A 282 11.07 12.80 4.52
C GLY A 282 10.11 13.04 3.35
N ARG A 283 10.38 14.03 2.50
CA ARG A 283 9.54 14.35 1.33
C ARG A 283 9.52 13.25 0.25
N ARG A 284 10.45 12.28 0.30
CA ARG A 284 10.56 11.21 -0.71
C ARG A 284 9.36 10.28 -0.71
N ILE A 285 8.70 10.09 0.43
CA ILE A 285 7.49 9.24 0.53
C ILE A 285 6.41 9.69 -0.46
N PHE A 286 6.22 11.01 -0.62
CA PHE A 286 5.23 11.58 -1.52
C PHE A 286 5.63 11.48 -3.00
N ARG A 287 6.93 11.38 -3.28
CA ARG A 287 7.45 11.12 -4.64
C ARG A 287 7.21 9.68 -5.07
N VAL A 288 7.16 8.74 -4.12
CA VAL A 288 6.96 7.31 -4.42
C VAL A 288 5.48 6.94 -4.42
N ASP A 289 4.74 7.32 -3.37
CA ASP A 289 3.30 7.08 -3.27
C ASP A 289 2.64 8.18 -2.44
N ALA A 290 2.14 9.22 -3.13
CA ALA A 290 1.50 10.36 -2.49
C ALA A 290 0.24 9.97 -1.71
N PHE A 291 -0.53 9.01 -2.22
CA PHE A 291 -1.79 8.57 -1.60
C PHE A 291 -1.55 7.87 -0.27
N LYS A 292 -0.74 6.80 -0.26
CA LYS A 292 -0.44 6.05 0.98
C LYS A 292 0.29 6.93 2.00
N SER A 293 1.13 7.85 1.53
CA SER A 293 1.79 8.82 2.39
C SER A 293 0.80 9.81 3.03
N ALA A 294 -0.14 10.36 2.25
CA ALA A 294 -1.18 11.24 2.80
C ALA A 294 -2.08 10.49 3.79
N LEU A 295 -2.49 9.26 3.46
CA LEU A 295 -3.26 8.36 4.33
C LEU A 295 -2.56 8.15 5.69
N ALA A 296 -1.27 7.82 5.66
CA ALA A 296 -0.44 7.64 6.85
C ALA A 296 -0.38 8.93 7.71
N PHE A 297 -0.12 10.07 7.08
CA PHE A 297 0.00 11.35 7.78
C PHE A 297 -1.32 11.82 8.39
N THR A 298 -2.44 11.66 7.66
CA THR A 298 -3.76 11.96 8.19
C THR A 298 -4.05 11.16 9.44
N ARG A 299 -3.74 9.85 9.45
CA ARG A 299 -3.95 9.00 10.63
C ARG A 299 -3.09 9.42 11.83
N VAL A 300 -1.88 9.91 11.57
CA VAL A 300 -1.02 10.50 12.61
C VAL A 300 -1.59 11.81 13.13
N ALA A 301 -1.98 12.72 12.25
CA ALA A 301 -2.55 14.01 12.61
C ALA A 301 -3.86 13.89 13.40
N THR A 302 -4.70 12.90 13.09
CA THR A 302 -5.95 12.64 13.80
C THR A 302 -5.77 11.86 15.11
N GLY A 303 -4.53 11.58 15.53
CA GLY A 303 -4.24 10.86 16.78
C GLY A 303 -4.66 9.38 16.79
N ARG A 304 -5.12 8.84 15.66
CA ARG A 304 -5.62 7.46 15.51
C ARG A 304 -4.52 6.44 15.18
N SER A 305 -3.28 6.89 15.03
CA SER A 305 -2.12 6.04 14.70
C SER A 305 -1.34 5.54 15.92
N GLY A 306 -1.67 5.99 17.13
CA GLY A 306 -0.87 5.72 18.33
C GLY A 306 0.53 6.37 18.35
N ILE A 307 0.94 7.07 17.27
CA ILE A 307 2.27 7.71 17.13
C ILE A 307 2.08 9.23 17.09
N LYS A 308 2.74 9.97 17.99
CA LYS A 308 2.80 11.45 17.95
C LYS A 308 4.11 11.92 17.33
N PHE A 309 4.05 12.71 16.25
CA PHE A 309 5.23 13.42 15.76
C PHE A 309 5.50 14.66 16.61
N GLY A 310 6.54 14.60 17.45
CA GLY A 310 7.03 15.72 18.24
C GLY A 310 6.81 15.52 19.74
N GLY A 311 7.91 15.27 20.45
CA GLY A 311 7.93 14.98 21.90
C GLY A 311 8.71 13.70 22.17
N LYS A 312 9.48 13.65 23.27
CA LYS A 312 10.36 12.53 23.61
C LYS A 312 9.59 11.19 23.51
N PRO A 313 10.17 10.16 22.87
CA PRO A 313 9.52 8.86 22.73
C PRO A 313 9.26 8.27 24.11
N ASP A 314 8.03 7.82 24.36
CA ASP A 314 7.76 6.82 25.38
C ASP A 314 8.11 5.45 24.78
N PRO A 315 9.22 4.82 25.19
CA PRO A 315 9.62 3.51 24.66
C PRO A 315 8.53 2.46 24.87
N ALA A 316 7.77 2.57 25.97
CA ALA A 316 6.68 1.66 26.27
C ALA A 316 5.47 1.88 25.35
N ALA A 317 5.25 3.09 24.82
CA ALA A 317 4.20 3.34 23.82
C ALA A 317 4.58 2.80 22.43
N PHE A 318 5.87 2.85 22.08
CA PHE A 318 6.36 2.25 20.82
C PHE A 318 6.34 0.72 20.88
N GLU A 319 6.78 0.11 21.99
CA GLU A 319 6.61 -1.33 22.23
C GLU A 319 5.13 -1.72 22.28
N ARG A 320 4.26 -0.94 22.94
CA ARG A 320 2.81 -1.18 22.87
C ARG A 320 2.26 -1.08 21.45
N SER A 321 2.79 -0.22 20.58
CA SER A 321 2.37 -0.13 19.16
C SER A 321 2.89 -1.29 18.31
N LEU A 322 4.04 -1.88 18.66
CA LEU A 322 4.56 -3.10 18.05
C LEU A 322 3.76 -4.32 18.53
N ILE A 323 3.34 -4.32 19.80
CA ILE A 323 2.52 -5.35 20.45
C ILE A 323 1.03 -5.23 20.11
N GLN A 324 0.51 -4.04 19.77
CA GLN A 324 -0.87 -3.86 19.28
C GLN A 324 -1.09 -4.42 17.86
N ASN A 325 -0.04 -4.92 17.20
CA ASN A 325 -0.20 -5.83 16.05
C ASN A 325 -0.53 -7.28 16.47
N ARG A 326 -0.91 -7.53 17.73
CA ARG A 326 -1.38 -8.83 18.24
C ARG A 326 -2.84 -9.13 17.89
N ASP A 327 -3.66 -8.15 17.56
CA ASP A 327 -5.05 -8.39 17.14
C ASP A 327 -5.17 -8.24 15.63
N GLU A 328 -4.88 -9.35 14.94
CA GLU A 328 -5.38 -9.77 13.61
C GLU A 328 -4.68 -11.05 13.13
N THR A 329 -4.05 -11.83 14.02
CA THR A 329 -3.81 -13.26 13.81
C THR A 329 -5.12 -14.01 13.96
N ASP A 330 -6.00 -13.89 12.96
CA ASP A 330 -6.95 -14.93 12.60
C ASP A 330 -7.68 -14.54 11.32
N GLN A 331 -7.24 -15.09 10.19
CA GLN A 331 -8.09 -15.82 9.25
C GLN A 331 -7.18 -16.73 8.42
N GLN A 332 -6.85 -17.89 8.99
CA GLN A 332 -6.49 -19.06 8.19
C GLN A 332 -7.75 -19.50 7.41
N LEU A 333 -7.71 -19.44 6.08
CA LEU A 333 -8.63 -20.22 5.25
C LEU A 333 -8.14 -21.66 5.23
N VAL A 334 -8.62 -22.48 6.18
CA VAL A 334 -8.52 -23.94 6.10
C VAL A 334 -9.64 -24.43 5.19
N LEU A 335 -9.29 -25.02 4.05
CA LEU A 335 -10.24 -25.71 3.17
C LEU A 335 -10.69 -27.03 3.84
N VAL A 336 -11.92 -27.07 4.33
CA VAL A 336 -12.62 -28.32 4.68
C VAL A 336 -13.81 -28.48 3.73
N PRO A 337 -13.97 -29.62 3.04
CA PRO A 337 -15.09 -29.83 2.14
C PRO A 337 -16.36 -30.15 2.96
N GLY A 338 -17.22 -29.15 3.11
CA GLY A 338 -18.54 -29.31 3.73
C GLY A 338 -19.48 -28.19 3.28
N ARG A 339 -20.68 -28.56 2.80
CA ARG A 339 -21.72 -27.64 2.30
C ARG A 339 -21.96 -26.50 3.30
N LEU A 340 -21.72 -25.27 2.86
CA LEU A 340 -22.11 -24.07 3.59
C LEU A 340 -23.64 -23.86 3.50
N PRO A 341 -24.32 -23.54 4.62
CA PRO A 341 -25.71 -23.13 4.58
C PRO A 341 -25.85 -21.77 3.91
N THR A 342 -26.93 -21.60 3.16
CA THR A 342 -27.30 -20.35 2.50
C THR A 342 -27.48 -19.24 3.55
N PRO A 343 -26.73 -18.13 3.53
CA PRO A 343 -27.02 -17.01 4.40
C PRO A 343 -28.27 -16.30 3.87
N ALA A 344 -29.23 -16.05 4.76
CA ALA A 344 -30.33 -15.15 4.48
C ALA A 344 -29.77 -13.72 4.21
N PRO A 345 -30.39 -12.95 3.31
CA PRO A 345 -29.95 -11.60 3.01
C PRO A 345 -30.18 -10.70 4.23
N THR A 346 -29.10 -10.19 4.84
CA THR A 346 -29.21 -9.13 5.85
C THR A 346 -29.42 -7.79 5.13
N PRO A 347 -30.48 -7.02 5.44
CA PRO A 347 -30.60 -5.65 4.98
C PRO A 347 -29.57 -4.78 5.70
N VAL A 348 -28.80 -4.01 4.95
CA VAL A 348 -27.69 -3.22 5.48
C VAL A 348 -28.17 -1.79 5.80
N ASP A 349 -28.42 -1.52 7.09
CA ASP A 349 -28.90 -0.24 7.71
C ASP A 349 -27.75 0.62 8.32
N TRP A 350 -26.47 0.32 8.04
CA TRP A 350 -25.35 1.05 8.67
C TRP A 350 -25.10 2.44 8.07
N ALA A 351 -25.43 2.63 6.78
CA ALA A 351 -25.16 3.86 6.05
C ALA A 351 -25.92 5.05 6.65
N ASP A 352 -27.15 4.81 7.15
CA ASP A 352 -27.99 5.85 7.71
C ASP A 352 -27.54 6.24 9.13
N ARG A 353 -27.12 5.28 9.97
CA ARG A 353 -26.64 5.56 11.35
C ARG A 353 -25.24 6.18 11.41
N GLY A 354 -24.30 5.70 10.59
CA GLY A 354 -22.93 6.25 10.56
C GLY A 354 -22.89 7.68 10.02
N PHE A 355 -23.78 7.99 9.07
CA PHE A 355 -23.92 9.31 8.49
C PHE A 355 -24.49 10.35 9.47
N ALA A 356 -25.52 9.98 10.24
CA ALA A 356 -26.13 10.85 11.25
C ALA A 356 -25.14 11.28 12.35
N GLU A 357 -24.32 10.36 12.87
CA GLU A 357 -23.28 10.66 13.86
C GLU A 357 -22.15 11.53 13.29
N PHE A 358 -21.71 11.25 12.05
CA PHE A 358 -20.67 12.06 11.40
C PHE A 358 -21.12 13.51 11.16
N ARG A 359 -22.36 13.73 10.73
CA ARG A 359 -22.94 15.08 10.53
C ARG A 359 -23.12 15.85 11.83
N ARG A 360 -23.44 15.16 12.93
CA ARG A 360 -23.44 15.75 14.26
C ARG A 360 -22.06 16.31 14.64
N LEU A 361 -20.98 15.65 14.21
CA LEU A 361 -19.60 16.04 14.50
C LEU A 361 -19.04 17.11 13.54
N VAL A 362 -19.51 17.17 12.28
CA VAL A 362 -19.03 18.10 11.24
C VAL A 362 -20.20 18.78 10.49
N PRO A 363 -20.99 19.65 11.15
CA PRO A 363 -22.26 20.14 10.60
C PRO A 363 -22.11 21.14 9.43
N ALA A 364 -20.95 21.78 9.25
CA ALA A 364 -20.83 23.01 8.47
C ALA A 364 -20.08 22.90 7.12
N ARG A 365 -19.63 21.71 6.69
CA ARG A 365 -18.94 21.57 5.39
C ARG A 365 -19.26 20.23 4.71
N PRO A 366 -19.98 20.21 3.56
CA PRO A 366 -20.06 19.01 2.75
C PRO A 366 -18.65 18.65 2.26
N MET A 367 -18.19 17.46 2.60
CA MET A 367 -16.95 16.92 2.03
C MET A 367 -17.29 16.31 0.67
N VAL A 368 -17.08 17.10 -0.39
CA VAL A 368 -17.07 16.57 -1.74
C VAL A 368 -15.70 15.94 -1.98
N LEU A 369 -15.69 14.63 -2.18
CA LEU A 369 -14.51 13.96 -2.71
C LEU A 369 -14.48 14.27 -4.20
N ALA A 370 -13.41 14.90 -4.68
CA ALA A 370 -13.15 14.93 -6.11
C ALA A 370 -11.82 14.29 -6.51
N LEU A 371 -11.91 13.43 -7.52
CA LEU A 371 -10.79 12.77 -8.16
C LEU A 371 -10.61 13.38 -9.54
N ALA A 372 -9.40 13.85 -9.83
CA ALA A 372 -9.03 14.35 -11.15
C ALA A 372 -7.94 13.45 -11.75
N LEU A 373 -8.20 12.86 -12.92
CA LEU A 373 -7.28 11.97 -13.62
C LEU A 373 -6.91 12.55 -14.97
N ALA A 374 -5.61 12.55 -15.29
CA ALA A 374 -5.12 12.79 -16.64
C ALA A 374 -4.95 11.46 -17.39
N LEU A 375 -5.53 11.35 -18.58
CA LEU A 375 -5.47 10.16 -19.44
C LEU A 375 -4.59 10.45 -20.67
N ASP A 376 -3.82 9.46 -21.12
CA ASP A 376 -2.92 9.57 -22.28
C ASP A 376 -3.64 9.59 -23.66
N GLY A 377 -4.98 9.60 -23.68
CA GLY A 377 -5.81 9.63 -24.90
C GLY A 377 -7.32 9.69 -24.59
N PRO A 378 -8.17 9.90 -25.62
CA PRO A 378 -9.61 10.08 -25.45
C PRO A 378 -10.27 8.80 -24.94
N PRO A 379 -11.06 8.84 -23.85
CA PRO A 379 -11.91 7.71 -23.52
C PRO A 379 -13.06 7.58 -24.53
N SER A 380 -13.45 6.35 -24.86
CA SER A 380 -14.68 6.08 -25.59
C SER A 380 -15.89 6.50 -24.74
N LEU A 381 -16.56 7.59 -25.11
CA LEU A 381 -17.72 8.09 -24.38
C LEU A 381 -18.88 7.09 -24.34
N ALA A 382 -19.05 6.34 -25.42
CA ALA A 382 -20.13 5.37 -25.55
C ALA A 382 -19.95 4.22 -24.54
N GLU A 383 -18.73 3.69 -24.44
CA GLU A 383 -18.42 2.69 -23.43
C GLU A 383 -18.47 3.28 -22.03
N LEU A 384 -17.90 4.47 -21.83
CA LEU A 384 -17.93 5.17 -20.53
C LEU A 384 -19.36 5.23 -20.01
N ARG A 385 -20.29 5.70 -20.85
CA ARG A 385 -21.72 5.79 -20.55
C ARG A 385 -22.33 4.42 -20.28
N ALA A 386 -22.01 3.40 -21.07
CA ALA A 386 -22.50 2.04 -20.85
C ALA A 386 -22.05 1.48 -19.48
N GLY A 387 -20.79 1.70 -19.10
CA GLY A 387 -20.26 1.29 -17.80
C GLY A 387 -20.91 1.99 -16.62
N VAL A 388 -21.19 3.28 -16.76
CA VAL A 388 -21.94 4.03 -15.75
C VAL A 388 -23.39 3.54 -15.67
N LEU A 389 -24.04 3.22 -16.79
CA LEU A 389 -25.39 2.67 -16.78
C LEU A 389 -25.46 1.33 -16.05
N ASP A 390 -24.51 0.43 -16.30
CA ASP A 390 -24.48 -0.86 -15.62
C ASP A 390 -24.20 -0.72 -14.14
N LEU A 391 -23.29 0.19 -13.79
CA LEU A 391 -23.05 0.59 -12.41
C LEU A 391 -24.32 1.08 -11.72
N VAL A 392 -25.05 2.00 -12.35
CA VAL A 392 -26.30 2.59 -11.83
C VAL A 392 -27.40 1.53 -11.67
N ARG A 393 -27.37 0.45 -12.47
CA ARG A 393 -28.25 -0.71 -12.32
C ARG A 393 -27.87 -1.56 -11.11
N GLU A 394 -26.58 -1.82 -10.91
CA GLU A 394 -26.07 -2.68 -9.85
C GLU A 394 -25.99 -2.02 -8.48
N ALA A 395 -25.84 -0.69 -8.44
CA ALA A 395 -25.86 0.12 -7.23
C ALA A 395 -27.06 1.08 -7.27
N PRO A 396 -28.27 0.63 -6.88
CA PRO A 396 -29.49 1.46 -6.89
C PRO A 396 -29.35 2.79 -6.16
N ARG A 397 -28.45 2.87 -5.16
CA ARG A 397 -28.13 4.08 -4.41
C ARG A 397 -27.64 5.25 -5.28
N LEU A 398 -27.06 4.98 -6.44
CA LEU A 398 -26.66 6.02 -7.39
C LEU A 398 -27.86 6.70 -8.08
N ARG A 399 -29.06 6.18 -7.90
CA ARG A 399 -30.34 6.77 -8.32
C ARG A 399 -31.16 7.23 -7.14
N CYS A 400 -30.51 7.50 -6.01
CA CYS A 400 -31.17 7.97 -4.80
C CYS A 400 -30.58 9.32 -4.40
N HIS A 401 -31.42 10.16 -3.81
CA HIS A 401 -31.06 11.41 -3.17
C HIS A 401 -31.25 11.29 -1.65
N LEU A 402 -30.80 12.30 -0.92
CA LEU A 402 -30.93 12.35 0.54
C LEU A 402 -32.10 13.24 0.93
N GLU A 403 -32.98 12.72 1.79
CA GLU A 403 -34.09 13.48 2.37
C GLU A 403 -33.99 13.43 3.90
N ALA A 404 -34.11 14.58 4.57
CA ALA A 404 -34.22 14.68 6.02
C ALA A 404 -35.68 14.90 6.41
N ALA A 405 -36.19 14.16 7.39
CA ALA A 405 -37.48 14.45 7.99
C ALA A 405 -37.39 15.75 8.78
N ASP A 406 -38.34 16.68 8.55
CA ASP A 406 -38.42 17.98 9.24
C ASP A 406 -37.12 18.80 9.24
N ALA A 407 -36.28 18.62 8.21
CA ALA A 407 -34.95 19.21 8.11
C ALA A 407 -33.98 18.86 9.26
N ASP A 408 -34.25 17.80 10.03
CA ASP A 408 -33.34 17.27 11.04
C ASP A 408 -32.25 16.40 10.36
N PRO A 409 -30.97 16.84 10.35
CA PRO A 409 -29.89 16.06 9.75
C PRO A 409 -29.69 14.67 10.39
N ALA A 410 -30.19 14.44 11.61
CA ALA A 410 -30.13 13.13 12.26
C ALA A 410 -31.12 12.11 11.66
N THR A 411 -32.05 12.56 10.81
CA THR A 411 -33.11 11.73 10.20
C THR A 411 -32.91 11.49 8.70
N LEU A 412 -31.72 11.82 8.18
CA LEU A 412 -31.37 11.65 6.78
C LEU A 412 -31.54 10.19 6.33
N ARG A 413 -32.25 10.01 5.22
CA ARG A 413 -32.48 8.69 4.59
C ARG A 413 -32.30 8.77 3.08
N TRP A 414 -31.94 7.65 2.49
CA TRP A 414 -31.92 7.47 1.04
C TRP A 414 -33.33 7.33 0.49
N VAL A 415 -33.66 8.18 -0.48
CA VAL A 415 -34.93 8.12 -1.21
C VAL A 415 -34.63 7.98 -2.70
N ALA A 416 -35.36 7.08 -3.38
CA ALA A 416 -35.24 6.96 -4.82
C ALA A 416 -35.47 8.33 -5.48
N ASP A 417 -34.63 8.67 -6.45
CA ASP A 417 -34.75 9.87 -7.27
C ASP A 417 -35.52 9.49 -8.55
N PRO A 418 -36.86 9.68 -8.59
CA PRO A 418 -37.67 9.34 -9.76
C PRO A 418 -37.32 10.19 -10.99
N ALA A 419 -36.65 11.33 -10.76
CA ALA A 419 -36.19 12.23 -11.80
C ALA A 419 -34.77 11.92 -12.27
N PHE A 420 -34.11 10.87 -11.76
CA PHE A 420 -32.73 10.53 -12.15
C PHE A 420 -32.57 10.45 -13.68
N ARG A 421 -31.59 11.19 -14.20
CA ARG A 421 -31.17 11.19 -15.60
C ARG A 421 -29.65 11.12 -15.67
N LEU A 422 -29.10 10.08 -16.29
CA LEU A 422 -27.65 9.90 -16.36
C LEU A 422 -26.94 11.09 -17.00
N GLU A 423 -27.57 11.74 -17.96
CA GLU A 423 -27.05 12.87 -18.73
C GLU A 423 -26.77 14.10 -17.86
N GLU A 424 -27.45 14.22 -16.72
CA GLU A 424 -27.21 15.29 -15.75
C GLU A 424 -26.01 15.01 -14.84
N HIS A 425 -25.62 13.74 -14.73
CA HIS A 425 -24.50 13.30 -13.90
C HIS A 425 -23.23 13.05 -14.72
N LEU A 426 -23.33 12.60 -15.98
CA LEU A 426 -22.20 12.42 -16.89
C LEU A 426 -22.11 13.62 -17.84
N VAL A 427 -21.23 14.57 -17.52
CA VAL A 427 -21.13 15.86 -18.22
C VAL A 427 -19.85 15.92 -19.03
N GLU A 428 -19.94 16.28 -20.30
CA GLU A 428 -18.77 16.63 -21.10
C GLU A 428 -18.45 18.12 -20.99
N ARG A 429 -17.16 18.45 -20.85
CA ARG A 429 -16.68 19.82 -20.85
C ARG A 429 -15.50 19.97 -21.80
N VAL A 430 -15.51 21.06 -22.54
CA VAL A 430 -14.39 21.49 -23.38
C VAL A 430 -13.78 22.72 -22.72
N LEU A 431 -12.48 22.69 -22.43
CA LEU A 431 -11.73 23.84 -21.92
C LEU A 431 -11.13 24.61 -23.09
N GLU A 432 -11.35 25.92 -23.11
CA GLU A 432 -10.79 26.80 -24.12
C GLU A 432 -9.32 27.12 -23.79
N GLY A 433 -8.40 26.74 -24.68
CA GLY A 433 -6.99 27.17 -24.63
C GLY A 433 -6.07 26.50 -23.60
N ALA A 434 -6.46 25.39 -22.98
CA ALA A 434 -5.63 24.69 -21.99
C ALA A 434 -4.42 23.99 -22.66
N ARG A 435 -3.18 24.26 -22.20
CA ARG A 435 -1.97 23.61 -22.74
C ARG A 435 -1.33 22.70 -21.69
N GLY A 436 -1.79 21.45 -21.65
CA GLY A 436 -1.15 20.36 -20.89
C GLY A 436 -1.87 19.94 -19.61
N VAL A 437 -1.36 18.86 -18.98
CA VAL A 437 -2.01 18.16 -17.86
C VAL A 437 -2.30 19.07 -16.66
N GLU A 438 -1.35 19.93 -16.28
CA GLU A 438 -1.52 20.81 -15.12
C GLU A 438 -2.62 21.84 -15.34
N GLU A 439 -2.74 22.39 -16.56
CA GLU A 439 -3.79 23.34 -16.91
C GLU A 439 -5.15 22.68 -17.10
N LEU A 440 -5.16 21.39 -17.49
CA LEU A 440 -6.37 20.59 -17.61
C LEU A 440 -6.96 20.27 -16.21
N LEU A 441 -6.10 20.07 -15.21
CA LEU A 441 -6.49 19.78 -13.83
C LEU A 441 -6.70 21.05 -12.98
N ARG A 442 -6.11 22.20 -13.35
CA ARG A 442 -6.21 23.46 -12.60
C ARG A 442 -7.65 23.97 -12.39
N PRO A 443 -8.56 23.92 -13.38
CA PRO A 443 -9.98 24.28 -13.19
C PRO A 443 -10.74 23.34 -12.25
N ALA A 444 -10.24 22.11 -12.03
CA ALA A 444 -10.86 21.17 -11.10
C ALA A 444 -10.59 21.53 -9.63
N ALA A 445 -9.48 22.23 -9.34
CA ALA A 445 -9.04 22.49 -7.96
C ALA A 445 -9.93 23.48 -7.17
N PRO A 446 -10.37 24.63 -7.72
CA PRO A 446 -11.31 25.53 -7.02
C PRO A 446 -12.69 24.90 -6.80
N ARG A 447 -13.02 23.86 -7.58
CA ARG A 447 -14.32 23.19 -7.57
C ARG A 447 -14.34 21.91 -6.73
N LEU A 448 -13.22 21.55 -6.08
CA LEU A 448 -13.12 20.45 -5.10
C LEU A 448 -14.00 20.67 -3.86
N GLY A 449 -14.63 21.83 -3.72
CA GLY A 449 -15.59 22.16 -2.67
C GLY A 449 -16.93 22.70 -3.18
N GLU A 450 -17.27 22.50 -4.46
CA GLU A 450 -18.62 22.82 -4.97
C GLU A 450 -19.64 21.92 -4.27
N GLU A 451 -20.62 22.50 -3.61
CA GLU A 451 -21.71 21.74 -2.98
C GLU A 451 -22.52 20.99 -4.05
N LEU A 452 -22.79 19.70 -3.80
CA LEU A 452 -23.66 18.90 -4.65
C LEU A 452 -25.11 19.09 -4.19
N ASP A 453 -26.03 19.16 -5.16
CA ASP A 453 -27.46 19.25 -4.86
C ASP A 453 -27.98 17.91 -4.32
N TRP A 454 -28.04 17.81 -3.00
CA TRP A 454 -28.58 16.69 -2.24
C TRP A 454 -30.05 16.34 -2.49
N ARG A 455 -30.83 17.23 -3.13
CA ARG A 455 -32.19 16.94 -3.58
C ARG A 455 -32.22 16.09 -4.84
N ARG A 456 -31.05 15.85 -5.44
CA ARG A 456 -30.82 14.93 -6.56
C ARG A 456 -29.77 13.92 -6.14
N SER A 457 -29.55 12.91 -6.97
CA SER A 457 -28.47 11.94 -6.76
C SER A 457 -27.11 12.68 -6.64
N PRO A 458 -26.45 12.76 -5.46
CA PRO A 458 -25.38 13.74 -5.21
C PRO A 458 -24.01 13.39 -5.83
N TRP A 459 -23.96 13.03 -7.10
CA TRP A 459 -22.74 12.68 -7.81
C TRP A 459 -22.63 13.32 -9.19
N ARG A 460 -21.40 13.50 -9.67
CA ARG A 460 -21.12 13.97 -11.02
C ARG A 460 -19.82 13.39 -11.54
N LEU A 461 -19.80 12.96 -12.79
CA LEU A 461 -18.61 12.61 -13.55
C LEU A 461 -18.48 13.58 -14.74
N GLU A 462 -17.38 14.29 -14.80
CA GLU A 462 -17.06 15.20 -15.90
C GLU A 462 -15.91 14.67 -16.75
N VAL A 463 -16.14 14.62 -18.06
CA VAL A 463 -15.10 14.33 -19.05
C VAL A 463 -14.61 15.66 -19.62
N ILE A 464 -13.36 16.01 -19.35
CA ILE A 464 -12.75 17.29 -19.69
C ILE A 464 -11.83 17.11 -20.91
N ARG A 465 -12.05 17.93 -21.93
CA ARG A 465 -11.34 17.91 -23.22
C ARG A 465 -10.70 19.27 -23.50
N ASP A 466 -9.65 19.28 -24.32
CA ASP A 466 -9.07 20.51 -24.89
C ASP A 466 -9.76 20.85 -26.22
N GLN A 467 -10.10 22.13 -26.44
CA GLN A 467 -10.83 22.63 -27.61
C GLN A 467 -10.02 22.59 -28.91
N GLN A 468 -8.70 22.70 -28.85
CA GLN A 468 -7.90 22.97 -30.06
C GLN A 468 -7.53 21.72 -30.87
N ASP A 469 -7.71 20.51 -30.35
CA ASP A 469 -7.58 19.30 -31.17
C ASP A 469 -8.44 18.11 -30.67
N PRO A 470 -9.66 17.93 -31.21
CA PRO A 470 -10.50 16.78 -30.91
C PRO A 470 -9.89 15.43 -31.31
N ALA A 471 -8.90 15.41 -32.22
CA ALA A 471 -8.27 14.21 -32.75
C ALA A 471 -6.83 13.99 -32.24
N ALA A 472 -6.16 15.02 -31.73
CA ALA A 472 -4.79 14.97 -31.22
C ALA A 472 -4.61 15.48 -29.77
N ALA A 473 -5.69 15.69 -29.02
CA ALA A 473 -5.61 15.87 -27.57
C ALA A 473 -4.82 14.71 -26.96
N ARG A 474 -3.57 14.99 -26.58
CA ARG A 474 -2.68 14.02 -25.91
C ARG A 474 -3.12 13.72 -24.47
N PHE A 475 -4.02 14.54 -23.91
CA PHE A 475 -4.43 14.47 -22.51
C PHE A 475 -5.93 14.72 -22.35
N PHE A 476 -6.60 13.87 -21.55
CA PHE A 476 -8.01 14.02 -21.16
C PHE A 476 -8.14 14.08 -19.64
N GLY A 477 -9.14 14.79 -19.14
CA GLY A 477 -9.46 14.85 -17.72
C GLY A 477 -10.69 14.03 -17.41
N LEU A 478 -10.63 13.23 -16.36
CA LEU A 478 -11.84 12.76 -15.68
C LEU A 478 -11.91 13.45 -14.33
N ARG A 479 -12.98 14.21 -14.08
CA ARG A 479 -13.30 14.76 -12.77
C ARG A 479 -14.52 14.05 -12.21
N LEU A 480 -14.34 13.35 -11.13
CA LEU A 480 -15.45 12.73 -10.41
C LEU A 480 -15.70 13.52 -9.14
N CYS A 481 -16.93 13.94 -8.88
CA CYS A 481 -17.35 14.67 -7.69
C CYS A 481 -18.47 13.90 -6.98
N TRP A 482 -18.25 13.51 -5.72
CA TRP A 482 -19.21 12.79 -4.90
C TRP A 482 -19.35 13.41 -3.52
N ASP A 483 -20.56 13.43 -2.98
CA ASP A 483 -20.73 13.68 -1.56
C ASP A 483 -20.24 12.45 -0.79
N HIS A 484 -19.38 12.62 0.19
CA HIS A 484 -18.92 11.53 1.07
C HIS A 484 -20.06 10.72 1.73
N ALA A 485 -21.26 11.31 1.86
CA ALA A 485 -22.47 10.65 2.37
C ALA A 485 -22.99 9.55 1.46
N LEU A 486 -22.77 9.66 0.15
CA LEU A 486 -23.40 8.86 -0.90
C LEU A 486 -22.94 7.42 -1.00
N THR A 487 -21.92 7.07 -0.23
CA THR A 487 -21.21 5.84 -0.47
C THR A 487 -21.21 5.08 0.83
N ASP A 488 -21.83 3.92 0.81
CA ASP A 488 -21.44 2.78 1.63
C ASP A 488 -19.96 2.35 1.36
N MET A 489 -19.13 3.24 0.82
CA MET A 489 -17.84 3.05 0.16
C MET A 489 -17.89 2.08 -1.03
N GLU A 490 -18.75 1.05 -0.99
CA GLU A 490 -18.96 0.02 -2.00
C GLU A 490 -19.55 0.55 -3.31
N GLY A 491 -20.56 1.43 -3.28
CA GLY A 491 -21.15 2.03 -4.50
C GLY A 491 -20.18 2.94 -5.25
N MET A 492 -19.38 3.74 -4.52
CA MET A 492 -18.29 4.54 -5.09
C MET A 492 -17.18 3.66 -5.65
N TYR A 493 -16.84 2.62 -4.91
CA TYR A 493 -15.83 1.67 -5.31
C TYR A 493 -16.25 0.99 -6.62
N LEU A 494 -17.42 0.37 -6.68
CA LEU A 494 -18.03 -0.20 -7.89
C LEU A 494 -18.04 0.78 -9.08
N ALA A 495 -18.29 2.06 -8.79
CA ALA A 495 -18.40 3.10 -9.81
C ALA A 495 -17.08 3.42 -10.49
N LEU A 496 -16.06 3.75 -9.71
CA LEU A 496 -14.71 4.00 -10.24
C LEU A 496 -14.12 2.78 -10.95
N LEU A 497 -14.48 1.59 -10.49
CA LEU A 497 -14.05 0.32 -11.06
C LEU A 497 -14.64 0.04 -12.44
N ARG A 498 -15.93 0.29 -12.64
CA ARG A 498 -16.57 0.11 -13.94
C ARG A 498 -16.19 1.20 -14.93
N LEU A 499 -16.02 2.44 -14.47
CA LEU A 499 -15.45 3.53 -15.26
C LEU A 499 -14.06 3.19 -15.80
N GLY A 500 -13.23 2.51 -15.01
CA GLY A 500 -11.99 1.88 -15.48
C GLY A 500 -12.24 0.86 -16.58
N GLY A 501 -13.17 -0.07 -16.35
CA GLY A 501 -13.50 -1.14 -17.29
C GLY A 501 -14.13 -0.70 -18.62
N THR A 502 -14.73 0.49 -18.68
CA THR A 502 -15.45 0.97 -19.86
C THR A 502 -14.84 2.20 -20.53
N THR A 503 -13.59 2.56 -20.22
CA THR A 503 -12.89 3.63 -20.94
C THR A 503 -11.99 3.14 -22.08
N CYS A 504 -11.93 1.82 -22.36
CA CYS A 504 -11.16 1.24 -23.48
C CYS A 504 -11.69 -0.13 -23.95
N ILE A 505 -12.49 -0.13 -25.02
CA ILE A 505 -12.24 -0.89 -26.26
C ILE A 505 -11.23 -0.10 -27.09
#